data_AF-A0A4R0Y5F3-F1
#
_entry.id   AF-A0A4R0Y5F3-F1
#
_cell.length_a   1.000
_cell.length_b   1.000
_cell.length_c   1.000
_cell.angle_alpha   90.00
_cell.angle_beta   90.00
_cell.angle_gamma   90.00
#
_symmetry.space_group_name_H-M   'P 1'
#
loop_
_entity.id
_entity.type
_entity.pdbx_description
1 polymer ?
#
loop_
_entity_poly.entity_id
_entity_poly.type
_entity_poly.pdbx_seq_one_letter_code
_entity_poly.pdbx_strand_id
1 'polypeptide(L)'
;MLTLDLPVEPYWLDLPRGVRVEIRPVTTAVMAAAQAGSARRLGALRAAEADLDPDMARGLAFAFLVKALARHAVTAWEGVGDAAGKPLPLSPEAVERLMDMDEMAAAFWDRATGPVVAVALEGNG
;
A
#
# COMPACT_ATOMS: atom_id res chain seq x y z
N MET A 1 -20.09 14.74 -16.15
CA MET A 1 -19.19 14.20 -17.20
C MET A 1 -17.89 13.85 -16.50
N LEU A 2 -17.41 12.61 -16.60
CA LEU A 2 -16.22 12.16 -15.89
C LEU A 2 -14.95 12.63 -16.61
N THR A 3 -14.05 13.32 -15.91
CA THR A 3 -12.71 13.61 -16.44
C THR A 3 -11.78 12.47 -16.04
N LEU A 4 -11.27 11.72 -17.03
CA LEU A 4 -10.39 10.59 -16.78
C LEU A 4 -8.93 11.07 -16.69
N ASP A 5 -8.55 11.60 -15.53
CA ASP A 5 -7.17 12.03 -15.23
C ASP A 5 -6.51 11.06 -14.23
N LEU A 6 -6.08 9.90 -14.72
CA LEU A 6 -5.35 8.91 -13.94
C LEU A 6 -3.87 8.86 -14.36
N PRO A 7 -2.93 8.70 -13.41
CA PRO A 7 -1.52 8.48 -13.75
C PRO A 7 -1.34 7.27 -14.67
N VAL A 8 -0.53 7.43 -15.71
CA VAL A 8 -0.19 6.35 -16.67
C VAL A 8 1.29 5.95 -16.62
N GLU A 9 2.14 6.81 -16.03
CA GLU A 9 3.57 6.57 -15.81
C GLU A 9 3.87 6.49 -14.30
N PRO A 10 5.01 5.89 -13.91
CA PRO A 10 5.46 5.91 -12.51
C PRO A 10 5.59 7.34 -11.95
N TYR A 11 5.28 7.49 -10.66
CA TYR A 11 5.32 8.78 -9.99
C TYR A 11 5.72 8.65 -8.52
N TRP A 12 6.28 9.72 -7.97
CA TRP A 12 6.76 9.77 -6.59
C TRP A 12 5.67 10.20 -5.62
N LEU A 13 5.61 9.51 -4.49
CA LEU A 13 4.82 9.84 -3.32
C LEU A 13 5.73 10.32 -2.20
N ASP A 14 5.44 11.48 -1.61
CA ASP A 14 6.13 11.97 -0.42
C ASP A 14 5.45 11.44 0.85
N LEU A 15 6.14 10.59 1.60
CA LEU A 15 5.67 10.01 2.86
C LEU A 15 6.23 10.80 4.07
N PRO A 16 5.74 10.54 5.30
CA PRO A 16 6.30 11.14 6.50
C PRO A 16 7.81 10.91 6.64
N ARG A 17 8.46 11.71 7.50
CA ARG A 17 9.88 11.58 7.84
C ARG A 17 10.84 11.73 6.65
N GLY A 18 10.43 12.42 5.58
CA GLY A 18 11.25 12.64 4.40
C GLY A 18 11.47 11.39 3.56
N VAL A 19 10.68 10.33 3.78
CA VAL A 19 10.68 9.13 2.93
C VAL A 19 9.92 9.44 1.65
N ARG A 20 10.43 8.96 0.51
CA ARG A 20 9.73 9.03 -0.76
C ARG A 20 9.68 7.65 -1.38
N VAL A 21 8.57 7.31 -2.03
CA VAL A 21 8.44 6.05 -2.78
C VAL A 21 7.96 6.35 -4.19
N GLU A 22 8.61 5.77 -5.19
CA GLU A 22 8.11 5.76 -6.55
C GLU A 22 7.17 4.57 -6.72
N ILE A 23 6.01 4.80 -7.30
CA ILE A 23 5.04 3.76 -7.59
C ILE A 23 4.65 3.74 -9.06
N ARG A 24 4.36 2.55 -9.58
CA ARG A 24 3.55 2.39 -10.78
C ARG A 24 2.10 2.80 -10.50
N PRO A 25 1.34 3.25 -11.50
CA PRO A 25 -0.09 3.52 -11.35
C PRO A 25 -0.86 2.36 -10.71
N VAL A 26 -1.73 2.70 -9.75
CA VAL A 26 -2.62 1.74 -9.10
C VAL A 26 -3.78 1.42 -10.05
N THR A 27 -3.53 0.47 -10.95
CA THR A 27 -4.57 -0.03 -11.86
C THR A 27 -5.51 -0.99 -11.13
N THR A 28 -6.67 -1.26 -11.74
CA THR A 28 -7.62 -2.28 -11.24
C THR A 28 -6.95 -3.63 -11.02
N ALA A 29 -6.04 -4.05 -11.91
CA ALA A 29 -5.32 -5.32 -11.78
C ALA A 29 -4.39 -5.34 -10.56
N VAL A 30 -3.69 -4.23 -10.30
CA VAL A 30 -2.80 -4.08 -9.13
C VAL A 30 -3.61 -4.11 -7.83
N MET A 31 -4.72 -3.36 -7.76
CA MET A 31 -5.59 -3.36 -6.58
C MET A 31 -6.23 -4.74 -6.34
N ALA A 32 -6.74 -5.40 -7.39
CA ALA A 32 -7.32 -6.73 -7.28
C ALA A 32 -6.29 -7.78 -6.82
N ALA A 33 -5.05 -7.70 -7.31
CA ALA A 33 -3.97 -8.57 -6.85
C ALA A 33 -3.67 -8.35 -5.35
N ALA A 34 -3.65 -7.10 -4.90
CA ALA A 34 -3.44 -6.75 -3.50
C ALA A 34 -4.57 -7.27 -2.59
N GLN A 35 -5.82 -7.09 -2.99
CA GLN A 35 -7.00 -7.60 -2.29
C GLN A 35 -6.96 -9.14 -2.18
N ALA A 36 -6.66 -9.82 -3.29
CA ALA A 36 -6.54 -11.28 -3.29
C ALA A 36 -5.40 -11.76 -2.38
N GLY A 37 -4.26 -11.06 -2.38
CA GLY A 37 -3.14 -11.33 -1.47
C GLY A 37 -3.51 -11.18 0.00
N SER A 38 -4.19 -10.09 0.35
CA SER A 38 -4.69 -9.83 1.70
C SER A 38 -5.66 -10.90 2.17
N ALA A 39 -6.68 -11.21 1.35
CA ALA A 39 -7.67 -12.23 1.67
C ALA A 39 -7.04 -13.62 1.89
N ARG A 40 -6.08 -14.02 1.04
CA ARG A 40 -5.35 -15.28 1.22
C ARG A 40 -4.58 -15.32 2.54
N ARG A 41 -3.85 -14.25 2.86
CA ARG A 41 -3.01 -14.19 4.07
C ARG A 41 -3.87 -14.18 5.35
N LEU A 42 -4.96 -13.42 5.36
CA LEU A 42 -5.91 -13.42 6.47
C LEU A 42 -6.61 -14.78 6.64
N GLY A 43 -7.00 -15.40 5.53
CA GLY A 43 -7.60 -16.74 5.53
C GLY A 43 -6.66 -17.80 6.13
N ALA A 44 -5.38 -17.77 5.76
CA ALA A 44 -4.37 -18.65 6.35
C ALA A 44 -4.21 -18.44 7.86
N LEU A 45 -4.23 -17.19 8.33
CA LEU A 45 -4.13 -16.90 9.77
C LEU A 45 -5.37 -17.39 10.53
N ARG A 46 -6.58 -17.12 10.04
CA ARG A 46 -7.82 -17.61 10.66
C ARG A 46 -7.91 -19.14 10.72
N ALA A 47 -7.31 -19.83 9.75
CA ALA A 47 -7.22 -21.29 9.77
C ALA A 47 -6.26 -21.81 10.85
N ALA A 48 -5.21 -21.03 11.18
CA ALA A 48 -4.25 -21.36 12.22
C ALA A 48 -4.69 -20.92 13.63
N GLU A 49 -5.46 -19.83 13.72
CA GLU A 49 -5.92 -19.20 14.96
C GLU A 49 -7.45 -19.06 14.93
N ALA A 50 -8.16 -20.07 15.46
CA ALA A 50 -9.62 -20.14 15.41
C ALA A 50 -10.32 -18.99 16.17
N ASP A 51 -9.68 -18.47 17.22
CA ASP A 51 -10.20 -17.41 18.09
C ASP A 51 -9.54 -16.05 17.83
N LEU A 52 -9.09 -15.80 16.59
CA LEU A 52 -8.53 -14.50 16.20
C LEU A 52 -9.57 -13.39 16.46
N ASP A 53 -9.19 -12.44 17.31
CA ASP A 53 -10.02 -11.31 17.67
C ASP A 53 -10.58 -10.58 16.42
N PRO A 54 -11.89 -10.28 16.35
CA PRO A 54 -12.49 -9.67 15.15
C PRO A 54 -11.97 -8.27 14.82
N ASP A 55 -11.62 -7.46 15.81
CA ASP A 55 -11.03 -6.13 15.59
C ASP A 55 -9.61 -6.27 15.05
N MET A 56 -8.82 -7.19 15.62
CA MET A 56 -7.49 -7.54 15.10
C MET A 56 -7.56 -8.07 13.67
N ALA A 57 -8.52 -8.94 13.36
CA ALA A 57 -8.71 -9.46 12.01
C ALA A 57 -9.01 -8.35 10.98
N ARG A 58 -9.76 -7.31 11.37
CA ARG A 58 -10.00 -6.12 10.54
C ARG A 58 -8.71 -5.31 10.33
N GLY A 59 -7.95 -5.08 11.41
CA GLY A 59 -6.64 -4.41 11.32
C GLY A 59 -5.67 -5.15 10.40
N LEU A 60 -5.57 -6.48 10.53
CA LEU A 60 -4.73 -7.33 9.69
C LEU A 60 -5.18 -7.33 8.23
N ALA A 61 -6.49 -7.32 7.96
CA ALA A 61 -7.00 -7.22 6.60
C ALA A 61 -6.47 -5.95 5.90
N PHE A 62 -6.54 -4.81 6.59
CA PHE A 62 -6.03 -3.54 6.07
C PHE A 62 -4.50 -3.56 5.94
N ALA A 63 -3.78 -4.00 6.97
CA ALA A 63 -2.32 -4.09 6.94
C ALA A 63 -1.82 -4.97 5.78
N PHE A 64 -2.42 -6.14 5.57
CA PHE A 64 -2.07 -7.03 4.46
C PHE A 64 -2.42 -6.44 3.10
N LEU A 65 -3.52 -5.68 3.00
CA LEU A 65 -3.91 -5.00 1.77
C LEU A 65 -2.90 -3.93 1.38
N VAL A 66 -2.56 -3.04 2.33
CA VAL A 66 -1.56 -1.98 2.11
C VAL A 66 -0.21 -2.56 1.73
N LYS A 67 0.23 -3.62 2.43
CA LYS A 67 1.49 -4.31 2.15
C LYS A 67 1.51 -4.93 0.77
N ALA A 68 0.44 -5.62 0.39
CA ALA A 68 0.35 -6.23 -0.92
C ALA A 68 0.30 -5.17 -2.03
N LEU A 69 -0.40 -4.06 -1.82
CA LEU A 69 -0.43 -2.94 -2.75
C LEU A 69 0.96 -2.33 -2.93
N ALA A 70 1.64 -2.00 -1.84
CA ALA A 70 2.99 -1.45 -1.86
C ALA A 70 3.98 -2.40 -2.55
N ARG A 71 3.92 -3.70 -2.25
CA ARG A 71 4.73 -4.75 -2.89
C ARG A 71 4.57 -4.78 -4.42
N HIS A 72 3.35 -4.54 -4.92
CA HIS A 72 3.09 -4.55 -6.37
C HIS A 72 3.41 -3.22 -7.05
N ALA A 73 3.24 -2.11 -6.34
CA ALA A 73 3.31 -0.77 -6.92
C ALA A 73 4.72 -0.16 -6.82
N VAL A 74 5.42 -0.31 -5.70
CA VAL A 74 6.68 0.39 -5.42
C VAL A 74 7.81 -0.08 -6.35
N THR A 75 8.49 0.87 -6.99
CA THR A 75 9.61 0.63 -7.91
C THR A 75 10.93 1.21 -7.44
N ALA A 76 10.89 2.26 -6.62
CA ALA A 76 12.07 2.89 -6.03
C ALA A 76 11.69 3.57 -4.70
N TRP A 77 12.69 3.90 -3.89
CA TRP A 77 12.48 4.70 -2.68
C TRP A 77 13.70 5.55 -2.32
N GLU A 78 13.46 6.58 -1.52
CA GLU A 78 14.47 7.45 -0.94
C GLU A 78 14.17 7.65 0.56
N GLY A 79 15.21 7.93 1.35
CA GLY A 79 15.06 8.21 2.78
C GLY A 79 14.86 6.98 3.67
N VAL A 80 15.00 5.76 3.14
CA VAL A 80 14.92 4.52 3.92
C VAL A 80 16.32 3.95 4.17
N GLY A 81 16.67 3.82 5.44
CA GLY A 81 17.96 3.27 5.89
C GLY A 81 17.82 2.07 6.82
N ASP A 82 18.91 1.32 6.96
CA ASP A 82 19.06 0.29 7.99
C ASP A 82 19.41 0.89 9.37
N ALA A 83 19.62 0.03 10.36
CA ALA A 83 19.95 0.46 11.73
C ALA A 83 21.30 1.20 11.84
N ALA A 84 22.18 1.09 10.84
CA ALA A 84 23.45 1.81 10.76
C ALA A 84 23.32 3.11 9.95
N GLY A 85 22.11 3.47 9.49
CA GLY A 85 21.86 4.65 8.66
C GLY A 85 22.29 4.49 7.20
N LYS A 86 22.65 3.28 6.76
CA LYS A 86 22.99 3.02 5.36
C LYS A 86 21.70 2.84 4.53
N PRO A 87 21.65 3.32 3.27
CA PRO A 87 20.49 3.10 2.41
C PRO A 87 20.11 1.62 2.34
N LEU A 88 18.85 1.33 2.65
CA LEU A 88 18.31 -0.02 2.61
C LEU A 88 17.93 -0.36 1.15
N PRO A 89 18.42 -1.45 0.57
CA PRO A 89 18.04 -1.83 -0.79
C PRO A 89 16.55 -2.17 -0.86
N LEU A 90 15.91 -1.80 -1.97
CA LEU A 90 14.53 -2.14 -2.21
C LEU A 90 14.39 -3.67 -2.31
N SER A 91 13.48 -4.23 -1.52
CA SER A 91 13.06 -5.63 -1.60
C SER A 91 11.61 -5.73 -1.16
N PRO A 92 10.87 -6.76 -1.59
CA PRO A 92 9.50 -6.94 -1.15
C PRO A 92 9.36 -6.98 0.37
N GLU A 93 10.28 -7.64 1.07
CA GLU A 93 10.30 -7.70 2.53
C GLU A 93 10.51 -6.31 3.15
N ALA A 94 11.42 -5.51 2.59
CA ALA A 94 11.72 -4.19 3.10
C ALA A 94 10.56 -3.19 2.86
N VAL A 95 9.84 -3.31 1.74
CA VAL A 95 8.62 -2.55 1.45
C VAL A 95 7.51 -2.91 2.43
N GLU A 96 7.27 -4.22 2.65
CA GLU A 96 6.26 -4.66 3.63
C GLU A 96 6.60 -4.17 5.04
N ARG A 97 7.89 -4.15 5.41
CA ARG A 97 8.36 -3.66 6.71
C ARG A 97 8.18 -2.14 6.86
N LEU A 98 8.36 -1.36 5.80
CA LEU A 98 8.05 0.08 5.84
C LEU A 98 6.57 0.31 6.14
N MET A 99 5.69 -0.52 5.57
CA MET A 99 4.25 -0.47 5.80
C MET A 99 3.80 -1.04 7.16
N ASP A 100 4.70 -1.57 7.99
CA ASP A 100 4.40 -1.89 9.40
C ASP A 100 4.30 -0.64 10.28
N MET A 101 4.82 0.50 9.81
CA MET A 101 4.64 1.79 10.47
C MET A 101 3.28 2.38 10.08
N ASP A 102 2.39 2.53 11.05
CA ASP A 102 1.01 3.01 10.82
C ASP A 102 0.95 4.33 10.02
N GLU A 103 1.78 5.32 10.38
CA GLU A 103 1.85 6.60 9.66
C GLU A 103 2.31 6.46 8.20
N MET A 104 3.18 5.48 7.90
CA MET A 104 3.65 5.21 6.54
C MET A 104 2.57 4.51 5.73
N ALA A 105 1.92 3.50 6.32
CA ALA A 105 0.80 2.79 5.72
C ALA A 105 -0.36 3.73 5.37
N ALA A 106 -0.76 4.57 6.31
CA ALA A 106 -1.84 5.54 6.12
C ALA A 106 -1.49 6.56 5.03
N ALA A 107 -0.30 7.16 5.09
CA ALA A 107 0.15 8.14 4.11
C ALA A 107 0.29 7.54 2.70
N PHE A 108 0.81 6.33 2.60
CA PHE A 108 0.94 5.60 1.34
C PHE A 108 -0.44 5.29 0.75
N TRP A 109 -1.36 4.74 1.55
CA TRP A 109 -2.71 4.39 1.10
C TRP A 109 -3.45 5.60 0.52
N ASP A 110 -3.48 6.69 1.29
CA ASP A 110 -4.12 7.94 0.90
C ASP A 110 -3.59 8.46 -0.44
N ARG A 111 -2.27 8.54 -0.58
CA ARG A 111 -1.63 9.09 -1.79
C ARG A 111 -1.71 8.16 -2.99
N ALA A 112 -1.53 6.86 -2.80
CA ALA A 112 -1.56 5.88 -3.89
C ALA A 112 -2.97 5.67 -4.46
N THR A 113 -4.01 5.85 -3.64
CA THR A 113 -5.42 5.70 -4.07
C THR A 113 -6.10 7.03 -4.39
N GLY A 114 -5.54 8.15 -3.95
CA GLY A 114 -6.05 9.50 -4.16
C GLY A 114 -6.51 9.81 -5.59
N PRO A 115 -5.71 9.52 -6.64
CA PRO A 115 -6.14 9.77 -8.02
C PRO A 115 -7.44 9.04 -8.41
N VAL A 116 -7.59 7.79 -7.98
CA VAL A 116 -8.81 7.00 -8.26
C VAL A 116 -10.00 7.53 -7.47
N VAL A 117 -9.79 7.92 -6.21
CA VAL A 117 -10.84 8.48 -5.36
C VAL A 117 -11.33 9.83 -5.90
N ALA A 118 -10.43 10.70 -6.36
CA ALA A 118 -10.78 12.00 -6.93
C ALA A 118 -11.71 11.85 -8.15
N VAL A 119 -11.37 10.97 -9.08
CA VAL A 119 -12.19 10.67 -10.26
C VAL A 119 -13.56 10.10 -9.87
N ALA A 120 -13.62 9.21 -8.85
CA ALA A 120 -14.88 8.65 -8.39
C ALA A 120 -15.84 9.69 -7.77
N LEU A 121 -15.31 10.74 -7.14
CA LEU A 121 -16.12 11.81 -6.55
C LEU A 121 -16.76 12.73 -7.58
N GLU A 122 -16.14 12.93 -8.76
CA GLU A 122 -16.71 13.73 -9.85
C GLU A 122 -18.05 13.17 -10.38
N GLY A 123 -18.22 11.84 -10.29
CA GLY A 123 -19.45 11.17 -10.72
C GLY A 123 -20.64 11.32 -9.77
N ASN A 124 -20.42 11.87 -8.57
CA ASN A 124 -21.44 11.99 -7.51
C ASN A 124 -21.94 13.44 -7.32
N GLY A 125 -21.57 14.36 -8.21
CA GLY A 125 -22.00 15.77 -8.22
C GLY A 125 -23.14 16.08 -9.19
#